data_AF-A0A849ETT1-F1
#
_entry.id   AF-A0A849ETT1-F1
#
_cell.length_a   1.000
_cell.length_b   1.000
_cell.length_c   1.000
_cell.angle_alpha   90.00
_cell.angle_beta   90.00
_cell.angle_gamma   90.00
#
_symmetry.space_group_name_H-M   'P 1'
#
loop_
_entity.id
_entity.type
_entity.pdbx_description
1 polymer ?
#
loop_
_entity_poly.entity_id
_entity_poly.type
_entity_poly.pdbx_seq_one_letter_code
_entity_poly.pdbx_strand_id
1 'polypeptide(L)'
;MSNARTLLDYHQATKHHFHRYARSAGHMDWRNQPHPFRVYEGAPSLSLPTTATPPDLTYAALFGPPGHPARALNRSTLSDFLLHALALSAWKATGGSRWSLRVNPSSGNLHPTESYLVLPKLPDMPTGVYHY
;
A
#
# COMPACT_ATOMS: atom_id res chain seq x y z
N MET A 1 10.87 -26.58 17.38
CA MET A 1 10.05 -27.14 16.28
C MET A 1 10.68 -26.69 14.96
N SER A 2 10.68 -27.52 13.91
CA SER A 2 11.22 -27.14 12.60
C SER A 2 10.34 -26.07 11.93
N ASN A 3 10.95 -25.10 11.24
CA ASN A 3 10.24 -24.05 10.48
C ASN A 3 9.20 -24.62 9.51
N ALA A 4 9.49 -25.77 8.89
CA ALA A 4 8.56 -26.42 7.97
C ALA A 4 7.26 -26.88 8.66
N ARG A 5 7.35 -27.38 9.90
CA ARG A 5 6.18 -27.83 10.66
C ARG A 5 5.27 -26.65 11.00
N THR A 6 5.84 -25.53 11.44
CA THR A 6 5.07 -24.31 11.74
C THR A 6 4.29 -23.81 10.52
N LEU A 7 4.91 -23.80 9.34
CA LEU A 7 4.25 -23.37 8.10
C LEU A 7 3.07 -24.28 7.71
N LEU A 8 3.28 -25.61 7.82
CA LEU A 8 2.23 -26.59 7.55
C LEU A 8 1.08 -26.47 8.54
N ASP A 9 1.37 -26.33 9.83
CA ASP A 9 0.36 -26.18 10.87
C ASP A 9 -0.45 -24.88 10.66
N TYR A 10 0.20 -23.77 10.34
CA TYR A 10 -0.47 -22.51 9.98
C TYR A 10 -1.38 -22.67 8.76
N HIS A 11 -0.89 -23.30 7.69
CA HIS A 11 -1.68 -23.52 6.48
C HIS A 11 -2.91 -24.40 6.75
N GLN A 12 -2.75 -25.50 7.50
CA GLN A 12 -3.86 -26.38 7.86
C GLN A 12 -4.90 -25.67 8.74
N ALA A 13 -4.46 -24.77 9.63
CA ALA A 13 -5.34 -24.03 10.52
C ALA A 13 -6.12 -22.89 9.82
N THR A 14 -5.58 -22.31 8.75
CA THR A 14 -6.11 -21.06 8.14
C THR A 14 -6.81 -21.25 6.79
N LYS A 15 -6.68 -22.42 6.14
CA LYS A 15 -7.39 -22.68 4.87
C LYS A 15 -8.88 -22.91 5.06
N HIS A 16 -9.67 -22.54 4.07
CA HIS A 16 -11.05 -23.01 3.93
C HIS A 16 -11.07 -24.47 3.43
N HIS A 17 -12.15 -25.19 3.73
CA HIS A 17 -12.42 -26.54 3.24
C HIS A 17 -13.72 -26.56 2.45
N PHE A 18 -13.89 -27.56 1.58
CA PHE A 18 -15.13 -27.72 0.80
C PHE A 18 -16.41 -27.77 1.66
N HIS A 19 -16.32 -28.28 2.89
CA HIS A 19 -17.47 -28.45 3.78
C HIS A 19 -17.49 -27.48 4.97
N ARG A 20 -16.51 -26.58 5.09
CA ARG A 20 -16.47 -25.58 6.18
C ARG A 20 -15.49 -24.45 5.89
N TYR A 21 -15.78 -23.26 6.40
CA TYR A 21 -14.81 -22.16 6.39
C TYR A 21 -13.68 -22.37 7.41
N ALA A 22 -12.56 -21.67 7.22
CA ALA A 22 -11.50 -21.55 8.22
C ALA A 22 -12.06 -21.00 9.53
N ARG A 23 -11.44 -21.38 10.66
CA ARG A 23 -11.86 -20.91 11.98
C ARG A 23 -11.69 -19.39 12.08
N SER A 24 -12.76 -18.68 12.40
CA SER A 24 -12.76 -17.23 12.61
C SER A 24 -13.82 -16.83 13.64
N ALA A 25 -13.83 -15.56 14.06
CA ALA A 25 -14.85 -15.03 14.95
C ALA A 25 -16.26 -14.98 14.32
N GLY A 26 -16.36 -15.09 12.99
CA GLY A 26 -17.64 -15.07 12.26
C GLY A 26 -18.33 -13.70 12.20
N HIS A 27 -17.78 -12.66 12.81
CA HIS A 27 -18.30 -11.29 12.79
C HIS A 27 -17.16 -10.27 12.92
N MET A 28 -17.45 -9.01 12.60
CA MET A 28 -16.51 -7.88 12.73
C MET A 28 -16.83 -7.08 13.99
N ASP A 29 -15.82 -6.82 14.82
CA ASP A 29 -15.93 -5.88 15.93
C ASP A 29 -15.70 -4.45 15.44
N TRP A 30 -16.78 -3.79 15.03
CA TRP A 30 -16.74 -2.43 14.49
C TRP A 30 -16.30 -1.38 15.50
N ARG A 31 -16.42 -1.64 16.81
CA ARG A 31 -15.96 -0.69 17.85
C ARG A 31 -14.44 -0.63 17.93
N ASN A 32 -13.76 -1.67 17.45
CA ASN A 32 -12.31 -1.79 17.46
C ASN A 32 -11.70 -1.69 16.05
N GLN A 33 -12.37 -0.99 15.13
CA GLN A 33 -11.83 -0.77 13.79
C GLN A 33 -10.57 0.12 13.87
N PRO A 34 -9.43 -0.32 13.32
CA PRO A 34 -8.22 0.50 13.34
C PRO A 34 -8.35 1.71 12.43
N HIS A 35 -7.65 2.79 12.79
CA HIS A 35 -7.51 3.93 11.90
C HIS A 35 -6.72 3.51 10.65
N PRO A 36 -7.21 3.79 9.42
CA PRO A 36 -6.61 3.27 8.18
C PRO A 36 -5.31 3.97 7.76
N PHE A 37 -4.89 4.98 8.53
CA PHE A 37 -3.66 5.74 8.31
C PHE A 37 -2.86 5.82 9.59
N ARG A 38 -1.55 5.64 9.49
CA ARG A 38 -0.62 5.94 10.57
C ARG A 38 -0.16 7.40 10.46
N VAL A 39 -0.14 8.10 11.58
CA VAL A 39 0.38 9.46 11.70
C VAL A 39 1.39 9.50 12.84
N TYR A 40 2.53 10.15 12.61
CA TYR A 40 3.56 10.35 13.62
C TYR A 40 3.44 11.76 14.19
N GLU A 41 2.91 11.88 15.41
CA GLU A 41 2.77 13.18 16.07
C GLU A 41 4.12 13.87 16.24
N GLY A 42 4.16 15.17 15.91
CA GLY A 42 5.37 15.99 15.97
C GLY A 42 6.37 15.77 14.83
N ALA A 43 6.17 14.78 13.95
CA ALA A 43 7.02 14.59 12.79
C ALA A 43 6.71 15.66 11.71
N PRO A 44 7.73 16.25 11.06
CA PRO A 44 7.53 17.19 9.97
C PRO A 44 6.86 16.49 8.77
N SER A 45 5.90 17.16 8.16
CA SER A 45 5.23 16.67 6.95
C SER A 45 5.83 17.32 5.70
N LEU A 46 6.04 16.51 4.67
CA LEU A 46 6.51 16.97 3.37
C LEU A 46 5.46 16.68 2.31
N SER A 47 4.85 17.72 1.74
CA SER A 47 3.88 17.54 0.65
C SER A 47 4.56 16.96 -0.58
N LEU A 48 3.88 16.09 -1.31
CA LEU A 48 4.36 15.59 -2.60
C LEU A 48 3.55 16.23 -3.73
N PRO A 49 4.19 16.73 -4.81
CA PRO A 49 3.48 17.39 -5.91
C PRO A 49 2.58 16.38 -6.64
N THR A 50 1.34 16.76 -6.92
CA THR A 50 0.43 15.91 -7.72
C THR A 50 0.58 16.27 -9.20
N THR A 51 1.34 15.47 -9.94
CA THR A 51 1.53 15.62 -11.39
C THR A 51 1.03 14.37 -12.10
N ALA A 52 -0.28 14.19 -12.17
CA ALA A 52 -0.88 13.06 -12.87
C ALA A 52 -1.06 13.38 -14.36
N THR A 53 0.03 13.59 -15.09
CA THR A 53 -0.02 13.38 -16.54
C THR A 53 0.17 11.87 -16.74
N PRO A 54 -0.83 11.15 -17.28
CA PRO A 54 -0.67 9.74 -17.55
C PRO A 54 0.58 9.53 -18.40
N PRO A 55 1.45 8.57 -18.06
CA PRO A 55 2.60 8.27 -18.89
C PRO A 55 2.12 7.85 -20.28
N ASP A 56 2.83 8.27 -21.32
CA ASP A 56 2.64 7.78 -22.68
C ASP A 56 3.23 6.37 -22.80
N LEU A 57 2.61 5.42 -22.09
CA LEU A 57 3.06 4.04 -21.97
C LEU A 57 1.86 3.10 -22.00
N THR A 58 1.91 2.11 -22.88
CA THR A 58 0.90 1.05 -22.91
C THR A 58 1.18 0.01 -21.82
N TYR A 59 0.14 -0.69 -21.37
CA TYR A 59 0.31 -1.80 -20.41
C TYR A 59 1.26 -2.89 -20.94
N ALA A 60 1.21 -3.19 -22.25
CA ALA A 60 2.06 -4.19 -22.87
C ALA A 60 3.55 -3.83 -22.81
N ALA A 61 3.89 -2.53 -22.85
CA ALA A 61 5.27 -2.06 -22.80
C ALA A 61 5.96 -2.36 -21.45
N LEU A 62 5.20 -2.63 -20.38
CA LEU A 62 5.76 -2.98 -19.07
C LEU A 62 6.49 -4.34 -19.05
N PHE A 63 6.20 -5.22 -20.01
CA PHE A 63 6.77 -6.57 -20.08
C PHE A 63 7.92 -6.70 -21.09
N GLY A 64 8.29 -5.58 -21.73
CA GLY A 64 9.41 -5.50 -22.68
C GLY A 64 10.65 -4.85 -22.06
N PRO A 65 11.73 -4.69 -22.85
CA PRO A 65 12.86 -3.87 -22.44
C PRO A 65 12.38 -2.42 -22.16
N PRO A 66 13.04 -1.69 -21.23
CA PRO A 66 12.65 -0.33 -20.91
C PRO A 66 12.64 0.56 -22.17
N GLY A 67 11.44 1.04 -22.54
CA GLY A 67 11.26 1.91 -23.72
C GLY A 67 11.71 3.36 -23.49
N HIS A 68 12.00 3.73 -22.24
CA HIS A 68 12.41 5.08 -21.85
C HIS A 68 13.60 5.03 -20.88
N PRO A 69 14.49 6.04 -20.92
CA PRO A 69 15.56 6.16 -19.95
C PRO A 69 14.99 6.39 -18.54
N ALA A 70 15.70 5.89 -17.53
CA ALA A 70 15.34 6.14 -16.14
C ALA A 70 15.35 7.66 -15.83
N ARG A 71 14.31 8.14 -15.17
CA ARG A 71 14.24 9.52 -14.67
C ARG A 71 15.10 9.65 -13.41
N ALA A 72 15.78 10.79 -13.25
CA ALA A 72 16.55 11.06 -12.04
C ALA A 72 15.67 11.03 -10.78
N LEU A 73 16.18 10.48 -9.68
CA LEU A 73 15.48 10.47 -8.40
C LEU A 73 15.40 11.90 -7.83
N ASN A 74 14.20 12.43 -7.68
CA ASN A 74 13.90 13.72 -7.07
C ASN A 74 12.48 13.69 -6.49
N ARG A 75 12.07 14.77 -5.81
CA ARG A 75 10.76 14.85 -5.14
C ARG A 75 9.57 14.64 -6.10
N SER A 76 9.66 15.12 -7.34
CA SER A 76 8.60 14.95 -8.35
C SER A 76 8.53 13.52 -8.86
N THR A 77 9.67 12.92 -9.24
CA THR A 77 9.70 11.52 -9.72
C THR A 77 9.34 10.52 -8.63
N LEU A 78 9.71 10.82 -7.38
CA LEU A 78 9.27 10.06 -6.20
C LEU A 78 7.76 10.18 -5.98
N SER A 79 7.21 11.39 -6.09
CA SER A 79 5.76 11.61 -5.99
C SER A 79 5.00 10.81 -7.05
N ASP A 80 5.43 10.90 -8.31
CA ASP A 80 4.82 10.16 -9.42
C ASP A 80 4.87 8.65 -9.16
N PHE A 81 6.00 8.12 -8.68
CA PHE A 81 6.14 6.71 -8.34
C PHE A 81 5.15 6.29 -7.25
N LEU A 82 5.09 7.03 -6.13
CA LEU A 82 4.22 6.72 -5.01
C LEU A 82 2.74 6.85 -5.38
N LEU A 83 2.40 7.82 -6.24
CA LEU A 83 1.05 8.00 -6.76
C LEU A 83 0.55 6.74 -7.49
N HIS A 84 1.39 6.13 -8.32
CA HIS A 84 1.03 4.94 -9.09
C HIS A 84 1.19 3.64 -8.29
N ALA A 85 2.03 3.63 -7.26
CA ALA A 85 2.32 2.42 -6.49
C ALA A 85 1.44 2.25 -5.24
N LEU A 86 1.08 3.34 -4.55
CA LEU A 86 0.58 3.29 -3.17
C LEU A 86 -0.56 4.27 -2.84
N ALA A 87 -0.90 5.21 -3.73
CA ALA A 87 -1.86 6.26 -3.39
C ALA A 87 -3.30 5.77 -3.22
N LEU A 88 -4.09 6.66 -2.59
CA LEU A 88 -5.54 6.57 -2.60
C LEU A 88 -6.07 6.82 -4.03
N SER A 89 -6.87 5.90 -4.54
CA SER A 89 -7.46 5.99 -5.87
C SER A 89 -8.87 6.58 -5.87
N ALA A 90 -9.64 6.37 -4.80
CA ALA A 90 -11.00 6.86 -4.66
C ALA A 90 -11.47 6.85 -3.21
N TRP A 91 -12.61 7.50 -2.95
CA TRP A 91 -13.39 7.34 -1.73
C TRP A 91 -14.77 6.79 -2.09
N LYS A 92 -15.23 5.77 -1.36
CA LYS A 92 -16.59 5.24 -1.47
C LYS A 92 -17.39 5.65 -0.24
N ALA A 93 -18.68 5.89 -0.43
CA ALA A 93 -19.62 6.16 0.66
C ALA A 93 -20.96 5.47 0.39
N THR A 94 -21.50 4.78 1.41
CA THR A 94 -22.83 4.16 1.38
C THR A 94 -23.31 3.91 2.81
N GLY A 95 -24.63 4.02 3.05
CA GLY A 95 -25.23 3.68 4.34
C GLY A 95 -24.59 4.38 5.55
N GLY A 96 -24.17 5.65 5.40
CA GLY A 96 -23.49 6.42 6.45
C GLY A 96 -22.01 6.08 6.67
N SER A 97 -21.46 5.08 5.97
CA SER A 97 -20.05 4.70 6.03
C SER A 97 -19.28 5.30 4.86
N ARG A 98 -18.01 5.70 5.10
CA ARG A 98 -17.08 6.19 4.07
C ARG A 98 -15.71 5.56 4.26
N TRP A 99 -15.10 5.09 3.17
CA TRP A 99 -13.76 4.47 3.21
C TRP A 99 -12.94 4.80 1.96
N SER A 100 -11.61 4.79 2.12
CA SER A 100 -10.66 5.01 1.04
C SER A 100 -10.36 3.73 0.28
N LEU A 101 -10.17 3.84 -1.03
CA LEU A 101 -9.58 2.81 -1.88
C LEU A 101 -8.15 3.19 -2.24
N ARG A 102 -7.29 2.19 -2.45
CA ARG A 102 -5.92 2.38 -2.92
C ARG A 102 -5.75 1.84 -4.33
N VAL A 103 -4.65 2.20 -4.99
CA VAL A 103 -4.28 1.68 -6.32
C VAL A 103 -3.95 0.18 -6.27
N ASN A 104 -3.53 -0.33 -5.10
CA ASN A 104 -3.33 -1.75 -4.85
C ASN A 104 -4.56 -2.38 -4.16
N PRO A 105 -5.01 -3.57 -4.59
CA PRO A 105 -6.09 -4.28 -3.91
C PRO A 105 -5.63 -4.86 -2.57
N SER A 106 -6.54 -4.94 -1.60
CA SER A 106 -6.31 -5.57 -0.30
C SER A 106 -7.58 -6.28 0.16
N SER A 107 -7.44 -7.49 0.71
CA SER A 107 -8.58 -8.26 1.22
C SER A 107 -9.33 -7.47 2.30
N GLY A 108 -10.65 -7.37 2.15
CA GLY A 108 -11.50 -6.57 3.06
C GLY A 108 -11.22 -5.06 3.04
N ASN A 109 -10.39 -4.57 2.10
CA ASN A 109 -9.92 -3.19 2.05
C ASN A 109 -9.22 -2.72 3.35
N LEU A 110 -8.49 -3.63 4.01
CA LEU A 110 -7.88 -3.37 5.32
C LEU A 110 -6.47 -2.76 5.25
N HIS A 111 -5.73 -3.01 4.16
CA HIS A 111 -4.38 -2.45 3.92
C HIS A 111 -3.43 -2.56 5.12
N PRO A 112 -3.08 -3.77 5.59
CA PRO A 112 -2.26 -3.98 6.80
C PRO A 112 -0.77 -3.62 6.62
N THR A 113 -0.42 -2.96 5.52
CA THR A 113 0.95 -2.67 5.11
C THR A 113 1.20 -1.17 5.09
N GLU A 114 2.34 -0.77 5.66
CA GLU A 114 2.84 0.61 5.63
C GLU A 114 4.05 0.71 4.69
N SER A 115 4.32 1.90 4.16
CA SER A 115 5.46 2.16 3.28
C SER A 115 6.43 3.13 3.92
N TYR A 116 7.70 2.73 3.97
CA TYR A 116 8.78 3.57 4.47
C TYR A 116 9.84 3.73 3.39
N LEU A 117 10.34 4.95 3.23
CA LEU A 117 11.35 5.29 2.24
C LEU A 117 12.64 5.62 2.97
N VAL A 118 13.71 4.90 2.63
CA VAL A 118 15.07 5.23 3.09
C VAL A 118 15.75 5.97 1.95
N LEU A 119 15.88 7.28 2.08
CA LEU A 119 16.32 8.15 0.99
C LEU A 119 17.65 8.82 1.29
N PRO A 120 18.54 8.94 0.28
CA PRO A 120 19.69 9.83 0.37
C PRO A 120 19.23 11.29 0.37
N LYS A 121 20.16 12.22 0.55
CA LYS A 121 19.88 13.65 0.36
C LYS A 121 19.49 13.91 -1.10
N LEU A 122 18.32 14.52 -1.30
CA LEU A 122 17.84 15.04 -2.59
C LEU A 122 17.88 16.59 -2.54
N PRO A 123 17.75 17.30 -3.69
CA PRO A 123 17.84 18.77 -3.72
C PRO A 123 16.93 19.47 -2.69
N ASP A 124 15.68 19.02 -2.59
CA ASP A 124 14.65 19.60 -1.71
C ASP A 124 14.17 18.64 -0.61
N MET A 125 14.94 17.58 -0.32
CA MET A 125 14.60 16.62 0.72
C MET A 125 15.86 16.18 1.49
N PRO A 126 15.88 16.29 2.83
CA PRO A 126 17.01 15.79 3.61
C PRO A 126 17.17 14.26 3.46
N THR A 127 18.36 13.77 3.78
CA THR A 127 18.57 12.32 3.92
C THR A 127 17.76 11.81 5.12
N GLY A 128 17.19 10.61 5.05
CA GLY A 128 16.44 10.06 6.18
C GLY A 128 15.46 8.95 5.85
N VAL A 129 14.63 8.63 6.86
CA VAL A 129 13.52 7.68 6.75
C VAL A 129 12.21 8.45 6.74
N TYR A 130 11.39 8.20 5.73
CA TYR A 130 10.09 8.80 5.54
C TYR A 130 9.00 7.75 5.64
N HIS A 131 7.81 8.15 6.08
CA HIS A 131 6.58 7.36 6.02
C HIS A 131 5.68 7.99 4.96
N TYR A 132 5.11 7.17 4.07
CA TYR A 132 4.18 7.60 3.02
C TYR A 132 2.74 7.25 3.38
#